data_AF-A0A0C2IYB3-F1
#
_entry.id   AF-A0A0C2IYB3-F1
#
_cell.length_a   1.000
_cell.length_b   1.000
_cell.length_c   1.000
_cell.angle_alpha   90.00
_cell.angle_beta   90.00
_cell.angle_gamma   90.00
#
_symmetry.space_group_name_H-M   'P 1'
#
loop_
_entity.id
_entity.type
_entity.pdbx_description
1 polymer ?
#
loop_
_entity_poly.entity_id
_entity_poly.type
_entity_poly.pdbx_seq_one_letter_code
_entity_poly.pdbx_strand_id
1 'polypeptide(L)'
;MQGGGANVAKPSKSKDEVLEEYFKIFERGDEREDSGKFEEAGDAYYEGAELADIHNLDSMRVIAGYDQSAQCFMKIKSNKTFECFRKAIDVFIKHKKIHEAIEFCVDYGYKCQTVMGDASQSEYFYNKSDQLRLEYDISHTCVITKFDPGEFKGDIKEAIKLKKSFMFQKREGGCSKNTHLSICRICIGAYEELCRFIRDS
;
A
#
# COMPACT_ATOMS: atom_id res chain seq x y z
N MET A 1 17.47 -39.13 38.19
CA MET A 1 16.42 -38.12 38.43
C MET A 1 16.25 -37.32 37.16
N GLN A 2 15.28 -37.68 36.31
CA GLN A 2 14.96 -36.96 35.08
C GLN A 2 13.70 -36.13 35.35
N GLY A 3 13.87 -34.82 35.48
CA GLY A 3 12.76 -33.87 35.60
C GLY A 3 12.23 -33.56 34.21
N GLY A 4 11.12 -34.19 33.83
CA GLY A 4 10.34 -33.81 32.65
C GLY A 4 9.61 -32.51 32.90
N GLY A 5 10.17 -31.39 32.42
CA GLY A 5 9.49 -30.10 32.40
C GLY A 5 8.34 -30.14 31.40
N ALA A 6 7.11 -30.17 31.90
CA ALA A 6 5.92 -30.02 31.09
C ALA A 6 5.92 -28.61 30.47
N ASN A 7 6.10 -28.56 29.16
CA ASN A 7 5.99 -27.35 28.37
C ASN A 7 4.49 -27.01 28.29
N VAL A 8 4.00 -26.18 29.22
CA VAL A 8 2.60 -25.73 29.24
C VAL A 8 2.42 -24.79 28.05
N ALA A 9 1.84 -25.31 26.97
CA ALA A 9 1.46 -24.50 25.82
C ALA A 9 0.50 -23.40 26.29
N LYS A 10 0.89 -22.13 26.09
CA LYS A 10 -0.03 -21.00 26.34
C LYS A 10 -1.30 -21.22 25.51
N PRO A 11 -2.50 -21.00 26.09
CA PRO A 11 -3.74 -21.10 25.34
C PRO A 11 -3.71 -20.11 24.17
N SER A 12 -3.98 -20.60 22.96
CA SER A 12 -4.10 -19.77 21.77
C SER A 12 -5.31 -18.86 21.93
N LYS A 13 -5.12 -17.54 21.83
CA LYS A 13 -6.22 -16.56 21.78
C LYS A 13 -7.21 -16.94 20.66
N SER A 14 -8.50 -16.77 20.93
CA SER A 14 -9.54 -16.91 19.91
C SER A 14 -9.46 -15.78 18.88
N LYS A 15 -10.06 -15.98 17.70
CA LYS A 15 -10.09 -14.95 16.65
C LYS A 15 -10.78 -13.66 17.09
N ASP A 16 -11.82 -13.77 17.92
CA ASP A 16 -12.58 -12.61 18.40
C ASP A 16 -11.77 -11.80 19.40
N GLU A 17 -11.04 -12.45 20.32
CA GLU A 17 -10.13 -11.77 21.26
C GLU A 17 -9.01 -11.02 20.52
N VAL A 18 -8.43 -11.64 19.48
CA VAL A 18 -7.41 -11.00 18.65
C VAL A 18 -7.99 -9.80 17.89
N LEU A 19 -9.22 -9.92 17.39
CA LEU A 19 -9.88 -8.84 16.67
C LEU A 19 -10.20 -7.65 17.59
N GLU A 20 -10.64 -7.92 18.81
CA GLU A 20 -10.86 -6.88 19.82
C GLU A 20 -9.55 -6.15 20.18
N GLU A 21 -8.46 -6.89 20.36
CA GLU A 21 -7.13 -6.33 20.63
C GLU A 21 -6.61 -5.50 19.46
N TYR A 22 -6.77 -6.00 18.23
CA TYR A 22 -6.46 -5.25 17.00
C TYR A 22 -7.18 -3.90 16.97
N PHE A 23 -8.48 -3.85 17.25
CA PHE A 23 -9.25 -2.60 17.23
C PHE A 23 -8.80 -1.63 18.32
N LYS A 24 -8.50 -2.12 19.54
CA LYS A 24 -7.95 -1.27 20.61
C LYS A 24 -6.60 -0.66 20.24
N ILE A 25 -5.75 -1.41 19.54
CA ILE A 25 -4.46 -0.91 19.07
C ILE A 25 -4.66 0.20 18.02
N PHE A 26 -5.62 0.02 17.10
CA PHE A 26 -5.93 1.01 16.07
C PHE A 26 -6.56 2.27 16.65
N GLU A 27 -7.51 2.15 17.60
CA GLU A 27 -8.11 3.28 18.31
C GLU A 27 -7.02 4.11 19.00
N ARG A 28 -6.06 3.44 19.67
CA ARG A 28 -4.88 4.12 20.25
C ARG A 28 -4.03 4.80 19.17
N GLY A 29 -3.86 4.18 18.00
CA GLY A 29 -3.19 4.79 16.85
C GLY A 29 -3.88 6.08 16.41
N ASP A 30 -5.20 6.05 16.25
CA ASP A 30 -6.03 7.18 15.85
C ASP A 30 -5.92 8.34 16.85
N GLU A 31 -6.07 8.06 18.16
CA GLU A 31 -5.92 9.06 19.22
C GLU A 31 -4.55 9.75 19.20
N ARG A 32 -3.48 9.00 18.91
CA ARG A 32 -2.11 9.52 18.82
C ARG A 32 -1.92 10.34 17.55
N GLU A 33 -2.46 9.90 16.42
CA GLU A 33 -2.40 10.63 15.15
C GLU A 33 -3.13 11.98 15.28
N ASP A 34 -4.35 11.98 15.83
CA ASP A 34 -5.14 13.19 16.08
C ASP A 34 -4.44 14.18 17.03
N SER A 35 -3.65 13.65 17.96
CA SER A 35 -2.81 14.45 18.87
C SER A 35 -1.50 14.93 18.24
N GLY A 36 -1.25 14.66 16.95
CA GLY A 36 -0.02 15.01 16.25
C GLY A 36 1.21 14.17 16.64
N LYS A 37 1.02 13.08 17.38
CA LYS A 37 2.10 12.20 17.85
C LYS A 37 2.36 11.08 16.85
N PHE A 38 2.79 11.47 15.65
CA PHE A 38 2.86 10.55 14.50
C PHE A 38 3.81 9.36 14.70
N GLU A 39 4.90 9.48 15.47
CA GLU A 39 5.76 8.33 15.75
C GLU A 39 5.02 7.26 16.56
N GLU A 40 4.37 7.66 17.65
CA GLU A 40 3.60 6.76 18.53
C GLU A 40 2.39 6.16 17.79
N ALA A 41 1.73 6.94 16.94
CA ALA A 41 0.65 6.48 16.08
C ALA A 41 1.14 5.43 15.07
N GLY A 42 2.25 5.72 14.40
CA GLY A 42 2.87 4.81 13.44
C GLY A 42 3.26 3.48 14.08
N ASP A 43 3.86 3.51 15.28
CA ASP A 43 4.22 2.30 16.03
C ASP A 43 2.97 1.50 16.44
N ALA A 44 1.88 2.16 16.84
CA ALA A 44 0.63 1.48 17.17
C ALA A 44 0.00 0.78 15.95
N TYR A 45 -0.14 1.46 14.81
CA TYR A 45 -0.66 0.83 13.59
C TYR A 45 0.21 -0.33 13.11
N TYR A 46 1.53 -0.19 13.24
CA TYR A 46 2.48 -1.27 12.92
C TYR A 46 2.27 -2.49 13.80
N GLU A 47 2.15 -2.30 15.12
CA GLU A 47 1.85 -3.36 16.09
C GLU A 47 0.54 -4.08 15.74
N GLY A 48 -0.49 -3.31 15.38
CA GLY A 48 -1.78 -3.87 14.97
C GLY A 48 -1.68 -4.69 13.67
N ALA A 49 -0.88 -4.25 12.70
CA ALA A 49 -0.62 -4.98 11.47
C ALA A 49 0.13 -6.31 11.73
N GLU A 50 1.17 -6.29 12.57
CA GLU A 50 1.90 -7.50 12.99
C GLU A 50 0.98 -8.49 13.70
N LEU A 51 0.16 -8.02 14.65
CA LEU A 51 -0.82 -8.85 15.35
C LEU A 51 -1.79 -9.51 14.35
N ALA A 52 -2.29 -8.72 13.40
CA ALA A 52 -3.19 -9.21 12.36
C ALA A 52 -2.52 -10.28 11.47
N ASP A 53 -1.26 -10.10 11.07
CA ASP A 53 -0.54 -11.07 10.23
C ASP A 53 -0.22 -12.36 10.99
N ILE A 54 0.31 -12.25 12.23
CA ILE A 54 0.64 -13.40 13.09
C ILE A 54 -0.59 -14.30 13.28
N HIS A 55 -1.77 -13.70 13.46
CA HIS A 55 -3.01 -14.42 13.67
C HIS A 55 -3.80 -14.71 12.38
N ASN A 56 -3.22 -14.44 11.21
CA ASN A 56 -3.83 -14.66 9.89
C ASN A 56 -5.25 -14.06 9.79
N LEU A 57 -5.40 -12.82 10.25
CA LEU A 57 -6.59 -12.03 9.97
C LEU A 57 -6.67 -11.70 8.48
N ASP A 58 -7.75 -11.03 8.07
CA ASP A 58 -7.92 -10.61 6.68
C ASP A 58 -6.72 -9.78 6.19
N SER A 59 -6.17 -10.16 5.02
CA SER A 59 -4.98 -9.53 4.43
C SER A 59 -5.12 -8.01 4.27
N MET A 60 -6.34 -7.51 4.00
CA MET A 60 -6.56 -6.07 3.81
C MET A 60 -6.38 -5.31 5.12
N ARG A 61 -6.69 -5.93 6.27
CA ARG A 61 -6.43 -5.31 7.58
C ARG A 61 -4.94 -5.18 7.86
N VAL A 62 -4.17 -6.22 7.54
CA VAL A 62 -2.71 -6.22 7.68
C VAL A 62 -2.12 -5.09 6.80
N ILE A 63 -2.51 -5.05 5.52
CA ILE A 63 -2.04 -4.03 4.57
C ILE A 63 -2.44 -2.62 5.04
N ALA A 64 -3.69 -2.43 5.45
CA ALA A 64 -4.17 -1.13 5.94
C ALA A 64 -3.37 -0.63 7.15
N GLY A 65 -3.04 -1.52 8.09
CA GLY A 65 -2.23 -1.16 9.25
C GLY A 65 -0.80 -0.74 8.88
N TYR A 66 -0.13 -1.48 7.99
CA TYR A 66 1.19 -1.05 7.50
C TYR A 66 1.11 0.25 6.70
N ASP A 67 0.06 0.45 5.89
CA ASP A 67 -0.10 1.68 5.11
C ASP A 67 -0.35 2.91 6.00
N GLN A 68 -1.23 2.80 7.00
CA GLN A 68 -1.47 3.87 7.98
C GLN A 68 -0.21 4.16 8.82
N SER A 69 0.51 3.11 9.23
CA SER A 69 1.78 3.25 9.92
C SER A 69 2.81 4.02 9.06
N ALA A 70 2.94 3.64 7.79
CA ALA A 70 3.83 4.32 6.85
C ALA A 70 3.45 5.78 6.66
N GLN A 71 2.16 6.10 6.51
CA GLN A 71 1.67 7.48 6.39
C GLN A 71 2.06 8.34 7.61
N CYS A 72 1.93 7.80 8.82
CA CYS A 72 2.39 8.45 10.04
C CYS A 72 3.92 8.70 10.01
N PHE A 73 4.71 7.67 9.68
CA PHE A 73 6.17 7.79 9.62
C PHE A 73 6.65 8.72 8.51
N MET A 74 5.93 8.84 7.39
CA MET A 74 6.22 9.78 6.32
C MET A 74 6.11 11.24 6.78
N LYS A 75 5.11 11.56 7.62
CA LYS A 75 4.92 12.92 8.16
C LYS A 75 6.13 13.41 8.96
N ILE A 76 6.87 12.49 9.58
CA ILE A 76 8.09 12.77 10.35
C ILE A 76 9.38 12.34 9.63
N LYS A 77 9.29 11.94 8.36
CA LYS A 77 10.41 11.45 7.54
C LYS A 77 11.23 10.32 8.19
N SER A 78 10.56 9.42 8.90
CA SER A 78 11.21 8.28 9.54
C SER A 78 11.54 7.17 8.54
N ASN A 79 12.70 6.53 8.73
CA ASN A 79 13.13 5.36 7.95
C ASN A 79 12.20 4.14 8.13
N LYS A 80 11.39 4.10 9.20
CA LYS A 80 10.39 3.05 9.43
C LYS A 80 9.34 2.97 8.30
N THR A 81 9.13 4.08 7.56
CA THR A 81 8.27 4.12 6.36
C THR A 81 8.62 2.99 5.38
N PHE A 82 9.91 2.79 5.12
CA PHE A 82 10.40 1.79 4.15
C PHE A 82 10.04 0.35 4.56
N GLU A 83 10.17 0.05 5.86
CA GLU A 83 9.84 -1.27 6.39
C GLU A 83 8.35 -1.57 6.29
N CYS A 84 7.50 -0.58 6.60
CA CYS A 84 6.05 -0.69 6.47
C CYS A 84 5.64 -0.99 5.03
N PHE A 85 6.16 -0.23 4.07
CA PHE A 85 5.94 -0.45 2.64
C PHE A 85 6.36 -1.85 2.20
N ARG A 86 7.56 -2.30 2.60
CA ARG A 86 8.03 -3.65 2.29
C ARG A 86 7.10 -4.73 2.83
N LYS A 87 6.67 -4.61 4.09
CA LYS A 87 5.77 -5.59 4.71
C LYS A 87 4.40 -5.63 4.05
N ALA A 88 3.84 -4.48 3.68
CA ALA A 88 2.59 -4.43 2.91
C ALA A 88 2.73 -5.17 1.56
N ILE A 89 3.83 -4.96 0.82
CA ILE A 89 4.12 -5.67 -0.42
C ILE A 89 4.27 -7.18 -0.20
N ASP A 90 4.99 -7.60 0.83
CA ASP A 90 5.19 -9.02 1.15
C ASP A 90 3.84 -9.71 1.44
N VAL A 91 2.89 -9.02 2.08
CA VAL A 91 1.53 -9.53 2.31
C VAL A 91 0.76 -9.69 0.99
N PHE A 92 0.82 -8.72 0.07
CA PHE A 92 0.20 -8.88 -1.25
C PHE A 92 0.76 -10.09 -2.00
N ILE A 93 2.08 -10.27 -2.00
CA ILE A 93 2.75 -11.41 -2.66
C ILE A 93 2.34 -12.73 -2.00
N LYS A 94 2.38 -12.82 -0.66
CA LYS A 94 1.96 -13.99 0.13
C LYS A 94 0.54 -14.44 -0.22
N HIS A 95 -0.36 -13.48 -0.46
CA HIS A 95 -1.76 -13.74 -0.83
C HIS A 95 -2.01 -13.80 -2.34
N LYS A 96 -0.96 -13.86 -3.17
CA LYS A 96 -1.01 -13.97 -4.64
C LYS A 96 -1.76 -12.80 -5.33
N LYS A 97 -1.79 -11.63 -4.70
CA LYS A 97 -2.35 -10.38 -5.24
C LYS A 97 -1.26 -9.60 -5.99
N ILE A 98 -0.75 -10.19 -7.07
CA ILE A 98 0.48 -9.73 -7.74
C ILE A 98 0.28 -8.38 -8.44
N HIS A 99 -0.90 -8.14 -9.02
CA HIS A 99 -1.21 -6.88 -9.67
C HIS A 99 -1.19 -5.71 -8.68
N GLU A 100 -1.81 -5.91 -7.51
CA GLU A 100 -1.82 -4.95 -6.42
C GLU A 100 -0.40 -4.77 -5.83
N ALA A 101 0.39 -5.85 -5.70
CA ALA A 101 1.79 -5.73 -5.29
C ALA A 101 2.61 -4.84 -6.25
N ILE A 102 2.41 -4.98 -7.56
CA ILE A 102 3.08 -4.15 -8.58
C ILE A 102 2.62 -2.69 -8.46
N GLU A 103 1.31 -2.45 -8.37
CA GLU A 103 0.73 -1.12 -8.20
C GLU A 103 1.32 -0.41 -6.98
N PHE A 104 1.31 -1.08 -5.82
CA PHE A 104 1.84 -0.52 -4.58
C PHE A 104 3.36 -0.34 -4.61
N CYS A 105 4.12 -1.20 -5.28
CA CYS A 105 5.55 -0.96 -5.48
C CYS A 105 5.78 0.36 -6.24
N VAL A 106 5.01 0.62 -7.29
CA VAL A 106 5.15 1.85 -8.08
C VAL A 106 4.73 3.08 -7.28
N ASP A 107 3.60 3.00 -6.57
CA ASP A 107 3.11 4.09 -5.71
C ASP A 107 4.10 4.41 -4.57
N TYR A 108 4.59 3.39 -3.85
CA TYR A 108 5.57 3.55 -2.77
C TYR A 108 6.92 4.06 -3.30
N GLY A 109 7.36 3.58 -4.46
CA GLY A 109 8.54 4.10 -5.14
C GLY A 109 8.42 5.60 -5.44
N TYR A 110 7.25 6.04 -5.91
CA TYR A 110 6.97 7.45 -6.17
C TYR A 110 6.90 8.30 -4.90
N LYS A 111 6.26 7.80 -3.83
CA LYS A 111 6.21 8.46 -2.52
C LYS A 111 7.61 8.61 -1.90
N CYS A 112 8.44 7.57 -1.96
CA CYS A 112 9.84 7.65 -1.51
C CYS A 112 10.62 8.74 -2.28
N GLN A 113 10.43 8.83 -3.60
CA GLN A 113 11.10 9.82 -4.42
C GLN A 113 10.65 11.25 -4.13
N THR A 114 9.33 11.47 -4.07
CA THR A 114 8.75 12.83 -4.08
C THR A 114 8.47 13.40 -2.70
N VAL A 115 8.11 12.55 -1.74
CA VAL A 115 7.77 12.98 -0.37
C VAL A 115 8.97 12.82 0.56
N MET A 116 9.64 11.66 0.51
CA MET A 116 10.78 11.37 1.38
C MET A 116 12.10 11.93 0.82
N GLY A 117 12.19 12.13 -0.49
CA GLY A 117 13.43 12.53 -1.16
C GLY A 117 14.49 11.42 -1.16
N ASP A 118 14.09 10.16 -0.95
CA ASP A 118 14.99 9.00 -0.90
C ASP A 118 14.96 8.24 -2.23
N ALA A 119 15.90 8.62 -3.10
CA ALA A 119 16.05 7.99 -4.41
C ALA A 119 16.46 6.51 -4.32
N SER A 120 17.21 6.10 -3.28
CA SER A 120 17.66 4.71 -3.13
C SER A 120 16.48 3.78 -2.80
N GLN A 121 15.62 4.19 -1.87
CA GLN A 121 14.41 3.44 -1.54
C GLN A 121 13.41 3.43 -2.70
N SER A 122 13.29 4.56 -3.40
CA SER A 122 12.47 4.64 -4.61
C SER A 122 12.90 3.62 -5.67
N GLU A 123 14.21 3.56 -5.96
CA GLU A 123 14.79 2.64 -6.94
C GLU A 123 14.54 1.17 -6.55
N TYR A 124 14.61 0.84 -5.26
CA TYR A 124 14.29 -0.49 -4.76
C TYR A 124 12.86 -0.91 -5.15
N PHE A 125 11.87 -0.06 -4.90
CA PHE A 125 10.47 -0.43 -5.18
C PHE A 125 10.17 -0.47 -6.68
N TYR A 126 10.72 0.45 -7.48
CA TYR A 126 10.55 0.39 -8.93
C TYR A 126 11.17 -0.89 -9.50
N ASN A 127 12.38 -1.25 -9.10
CA ASN A 127 13.02 -2.50 -9.54
C ASN A 127 12.24 -3.73 -9.07
N LYS A 128 11.67 -3.70 -7.86
CA LYS A 128 10.80 -4.78 -7.37
C LYS A 128 9.53 -4.90 -8.22
N SER A 129 8.94 -3.78 -8.65
CA SER A 129 7.77 -3.78 -9.54
C SER A 129 8.09 -4.42 -10.90
N ASP A 130 9.24 -4.09 -11.48
CA ASP A 130 9.67 -4.63 -12.77
C ASP A 130 10.07 -6.11 -12.67
N GLN A 131 10.69 -6.52 -11.56
CA GLN A 131 10.95 -7.92 -11.25
C GLN A 131 9.64 -8.73 -11.19
N LEU A 132 8.63 -8.24 -10.46
CA LEU A 132 7.34 -8.92 -10.35
C LEU A 132 6.63 -9.01 -11.71
N ARG A 133 6.70 -7.97 -12.55
CA ARG A 133 6.17 -8.04 -13.92
C ARG A 133 6.83 -9.14 -14.73
N LEU A 134 8.17 -9.22 -14.69
CA LEU A 134 8.93 -10.22 -15.42
C LEU A 134 8.62 -11.64 -14.94
N GLU A 135 8.56 -11.84 -13.61
CA GLU A 135 8.32 -13.15 -13.00
C GLU A 135 6.93 -13.72 -13.33
N TYR A 136 5.92 -12.84 -13.46
CA TYR A 136 4.52 -13.24 -13.71
C TYR A 136 4.04 -12.94 -15.13
N ASP A 137 4.94 -12.60 -16.06
CA ASP A 137 4.66 -12.27 -17.46
C ASP A 137 3.58 -11.18 -17.64
N ILE A 138 3.64 -10.13 -16.81
CA ILE A 138 2.71 -9.01 -16.83
C ILE A 138 3.29 -7.87 -17.67
N SER A 139 2.81 -7.75 -18.91
CA SER A 139 3.14 -6.63 -19.78
C SER A 139 2.51 -5.31 -19.29
N HIS A 140 3.20 -4.20 -19.51
CA HIS A 140 2.66 -2.86 -19.27
C HIS A 140 2.96 -1.94 -20.46
N THR A 141 1.96 -1.13 -20.82
CA THR A 141 2.09 -0.04 -21.78
C THR A 141 1.66 1.24 -21.10
N CYS A 142 2.53 2.24 -21.07
CA CYS A 142 2.21 3.55 -20.51
C CYS A 142 1.06 4.19 -21.28
N VAL A 143 0.00 4.60 -20.57
CA VAL A 143 -1.11 5.38 -21.15
C VAL A 143 -0.61 6.76 -21.59
N ILE A 144 0.06 7.46 -20.68
CA ILE A 144 0.79 8.72 -20.91
C ILE A 144 2.08 8.68 -20.09
N THR A 145 3.09 9.43 -20.52
CA THR A 145 4.36 9.59 -19.79
C THR A 145 4.61 11.02 -19.35
N LYS A 146 3.80 11.95 -19.83
CA LYS A 146 3.77 13.36 -19.45
C LYS A 146 2.32 13.81 -19.45
N PHE A 147 1.95 14.66 -18.51
CA PHE A 147 0.62 15.26 -18.46
C PHE A 147 0.72 16.75 -18.79
N ASP A 148 -0.06 17.21 -19.76
CA ASP A 148 -0.18 18.63 -20.10
C ASP A 148 -1.62 19.09 -19.86
N PRO A 149 -1.89 19.91 -18.83
CA PRO A 149 -3.24 20.41 -18.56
C PRO A 149 -3.79 21.29 -19.69
N GLY A 150 -2.92 21.88 -20.53
CA GLY A 150 -3.30 22.69 -21.68
C GLY A 150 -4.05 21.91 -22.76
N GLU A 151 -3.79 20.60 -22.88
CA GLU A 151 -4.49 19.72 -23.84
C GLU A 151 -5.97 19.56 -23.52
N PHE A 152 -6.35 19.72 -22.24
CA PHE A 152 -7.73 19.51 -21.79
C PHE A 152 -8.58 20.78 -21.90
N LYS A 153 -7.99 21.98 -22.00
CA LYS A 153 -8.73 23.26 -22.08
C LYS A 153 -9.84 23.42 -21.03
N GLY A 154 -9.66 22.83 -19.84
CA GLY A 154 -10.68 22.80 -18.78
C GLY A 154 -11.76 21.71 -18.92
N ASP A 155 -11.68 20.83 -19.91
CA ASP A 155 -12.57 19.67 -20.06
C ASP A 155 -12.18 18.56 -19.07
N ILE A 156 -12.71 18.68 -17.86
CA ILE A 156 -12.55 17.70 -16.80
C ILE A 156 -13.08 16.31 -17.20
N LYS A 157 -14.03 16.20 -18.13
CA LYS A 157 -14.61 14.90 -18.52
C LYS A 157 -13.60 14.09 -19.31
N GLU A 158 -12.85 14.70 -20.23
CA GLU A 158 -11.78 14.01 -20.95
C GLU A 158 -10.62 13.64 -20.01
N ALA A 159 -10.30 14.47 -19.00
CA ALA A 159 -9.31 14.11 -17.99
C ALA A 159 -9.75 12.88 -17.15
N ILE A 160 -11.01 12.83 -16.71
CA ILE A 160 -11.57 11.68 -15.99
C ILE A 160 -11.56 10.42 -16.87
N LYS A 161 -11.84 10.55 -18.16
CA LYS A 161 -11.80 9.45 -19.12
C LYS A 161 -10.37 8.94 -19.31
N LEU A 162 -9.39 9.84 -19.42
CA LEU A 162 -7.97 9.47 -19.45
C LEU A 162 -7.57 8.75 -18.16
N LYS A 163 -7.97 9.25 -16.99
CA LYS A 163 -7.69 8.57 -15.70
C LYS A 163 -8.25 7.15 -15.68
N LYS A 164 -9.45 6.93 -16.20
CA LYS A 164 -10.06 5.59 -16.29
C LYS A 164 -9.28 4.63 -17.19
N SER A 165 -8.50 5.11 -18.15
CA SER A 165 -7.70 4.25 -19.03
C SER A 165 -6.48 3.61 -18.35
N PHE A 166 -6.07 4.11 -17.18
CA PHE A 166 -5.07 3.46 -16.33
C PHE A 166 -5.61 2.23 -15.59
N MET A 167 -6.94 2.07 -15.50
CA MET A 167 -7.56 0.97 -14.76
C MET A 167 -7.65 -0.29 -15.62
N PHE A 168 -7.14 -1.42 -15.10
CA PHE A 168 -7.37 -2.72 -15.73
C PHE A 168 -8.79 -3.22 -15.44
N GLN A 169 -9.54 -3.50 -16.50
CA GLN A 169 -10.90 -4.03 -16.43
C GLN A 169 -10.94 -5.54 -16.66
N LYS A 170 -11.47 -6.27 -15.68
CA LYS A 170 -11.79 -7.69 -15.82
C LYS A 170 -13.29 -7.85 -16.02
N ARG A 171 -13.70 -8.65 -17.02
CA ARG A 171 -15.10 -9.04 -17.20
C ARG A 171 -15.37 -10.34 -16.45
N GLU A 172 -16.24 -10.29 -15.45
CA GLU A 172 -16.71 -11.47 -14.71
C GLU A 172 -18.24 -11.42 -14.61
N GLY A 173 -18.92 -12.45 -15.11
CA GLY A 173 -20.38 -12.59 -14.98
C GLY A 173 -21.20 -11.47 -15.64
N GLY A 174 -20.71 -10.88 -16.74
CA GLY A 174 -21.39 -9.77 -17.43
C GLY A 174 -21.17 -8.38 -16.80
N CYS A 175 -20.44 -8.30 -15.70
CA CYS A 175 -20.04 -7.04 -15.07
C CYS A 175 -18.55 -6.76 -15.32
N SER A 176 -18.22 -5.53 -15.73
CA SER A 176 -16.83 -5.05 -15.77
C SER A 176 -16.45 -4.49 -14.41
N LYS A 177 -15.43 -5.09 -13.77
CA LYS A 177 -14.85 -4.57 -12.52
C LYS A 177 -13.45 -4.05 -12.81
N ASN A 178 -13.15 -2.85 -12.32
CA ASN A 178 -11.77 -2.38 -12.25
C ASN A 178 -11.08 -3.15 -11.12
N THR A 179 -9.88 -3.64 -11.39
CA THR A 179 -9.15 -4.47 -10.41
C THR A 179 -7.95 -3.74 -9.82
N HIS A 180 -7.11 -3.13 -10.67
CA HIS A 180 -5.88 -2.46 -10.28
C HIS A 180 -5.52 -1.34 -11.27
N LEU A 181 -4.62 -0.45 -10.85
CA LEU A 181 -3.97 0.53 -11.72
C LEU A 181 -2.79 -0.12 -12.45
N SER A 182 -2.80 -0.01 -13.77
CA SER A 182 -1.64 -0.35 -14.61
C SER A 182 -0.74 0.88 -14.74
N ILE A 183 0.19 1.03 -13.79
CA ILE A 183 1.15 2.15 -13.69
C ILE A 183 2.58 1.63 -13.55
N CYS A 184 3.57 2.36 -14.03
CA CYS A 184 5.00 2.06 -13.86
C CYS A 184 5.79 3.30 -13.48
N ARG A 185 7.10 3.13 -13.24
CA ARG A 185 8.01 4.23 -12.89
C ARG A 185 8.02 5.39 -13.88
N ILE A 186 7.66 5.15 -15.14
CA ILE A 186 7.66 6.18 -16.20
C ILE A 186 6.36 6.98 -16.20
N CYS A 187 5.21 6.34 -15.95
CA CYS A 187 3.90 6.99 -16.08
C CYS A 187 3.28 7.45 -14.76
N ILE A 188 3.80 7.02 -13.60
CA ILE A 188 3.24 7.39 -12.29
C ILE A 188 3.22 8.90 -12.05
N GLY A 189 4.28 9.63 -12.43
CA GLY A 189 4.30 11.09 -12.29
C GLY A 189 3.19 11.79 -13.08
N ALA A 190 3.00 11.38 -14.34
CA ALA A 190 1.94 11.91 -15.19
C ALA A 190 0.53 11.56 -14.68
N TYR A 191 0.36 10.35 -14.12
CA TYR A 191 -0.89 9.92 -13.48
C TYR A 191 -1.22 10.77 -12.24
N GLU A 192 -0.23 11.06 -11.39
CA GLU A 192 -0.41 11.87 -10.19
C GLU A 192 -0.73 13.33 -10.51
N GLU A 193 -0.09 13.90 -11.54
CA GLU A 193 -0.42 15.23 -12.06
C GLU A 193 -1.85 15.29 -12.61
N LEU A 194 -2.27 14.27 -13.38
CA LEU A 194 -3.65 14.14 -13.85
C LEU A 194 -4.64 14.06 -12.67
N CYS A 195 -4.33 13.29 -11.64
CA CYS A 195 -5.17 13.19 -10.44
C CYS A 195 -5.28 14.53 -9.70
N ARG A 196 -4.19 15.29 -9.61
CA ARG A 196 -4.18 16.65 -9.04
C ARG A 196 -5.05 17.59 -9.86
N PHE A 197 -4.89 17.62 -11.19
CA PHE A 197 -5.70 18.44 -12.08
C PHE A 197 -7.21 18.19 -11.92
N ILE A 198 -7.64 16.92 -11.86
CA ILE A 198 -9.05 16.56 -11.68
C ILE A 198 -9.59 17.02 -10.32
N ARG A 199 -8.76 16.98 -9.27
CA ARG A 199 -9.18 17.39 -7.91
C ARG A 199 -9.30 18.91 -7.76
N ASP A 200 -8.43 19.65 -8.44
CA ASP A 200 -8.33 21.11 -8.33
C ASP A 200 -9.29 21.85 -9.30
N SER A 201 -10.02 21.11 -10.15
CA SER A 201 -11.02 21.61 -11.11
C SER A 201 -12.45 21.56 -10.57
#